data_AF-A0A3D2X5M8-F1
#
_entry.id   AF-A0A3D2X5M8-F1
#
_cell.length_a   1.000
_cell.length_b   1.000
_cell.length_c   1.000
_cell.angle_alpha   90.00
_cell.angle_beta   90.00
_cell.angle_gamma   90.00
#
_symmetry.space_group_name_H-M   'P 1'
#
loop_
_entity.id
_entity.type
_entity.pdbx_description
1 polymer ?
#
loop_
_entity_poly.entity_id
_entity_poly.type
_entity_poly.pdbx_seq_one_letter_code
_entity_poly.pdbx_strand_id
1 'polypeptide(L)'
;MAKVRTRFAPSPTGRMHVGNLRTALYEYLIAKHEGGDFILRIEDTDQERLVEGATEIIYRTIAKTGLIHDEGPDKDKGFGPYVQSERQATGIYLKYAKELIEKGEAYYCFCTKERLETLKSAVGEEDGESKEITKYDKHCLHLSKEEIEANLAAGMPYVIRQNMPTEGTTSFTDAIYGTITVENSELDDMILIKSDGFPTYNFANVIDDHLMEITHVVRGNEYLSSTPKYTRLYKAFGWEEPVYIHCPLITNEEHQKLSKRSGHSSFEDLIEQGFVTEAIVNFIALLGWSSTTNEEIFSLEELVRDFDYTHINKSPSVFDMNKLRWMNGEYIKRMDSEKYYEYALPYIKKVVTKDYDLKFIADLVKTRIETFLDIAEMIDFFEELPEYDIAMYTHKKMKTDSENSLKVLQDVLPRFEELNDYSVSSIESVLMGYIAENGIKNGQGLWPVRTAVSGKQSTPGGAYEVMSILGKEESLRRMRIAIDKLSSSL
;
A
#
# COMPACT_ATOMS: atom_id res chain seq x y z
N MET A 1 -29.56 -2.53 -17.05
CA MET A 1 -28.55 -3.51 -16.59
C MET A 1 -28.80 -3.76 -15.11
N ALA A 2 -28.45 -4.94 -14.59
CA ALA A 2 -28.45 -5.17 -13.15
C ALA A 2 -27.49 -4.18 -12.47
N LYS A 3 -27.78 -3.78 -11.23
CA LYS A 3 -26.92 -2.87 -10.47
C LYS A 3 -25.55 -3.54 -10.27
N VAL A 4 -24.46 -2.83 -10.53
CA VAL A 4 -23.12 -3.35 -10.29
C VAL A 4 -22.91 -3.56 -8.79
N ARG A 5 -22.44 -4.74 -8.43
CA ARG A 5 -22.09 -5.15 -7.07
C ARG A 5 -20.71 -5.79 -7.10
N THR A 6 -19.81 -5.27 -6.28
CA THR A 6 -18.41 -5.71 -6.12
C THR A 6 -18.14 -6.06 -4.67
N ARG A 7 -17.09 -6.83 -4.39
CA ARG A 7 -16.71 -7.10 -3.00
C ARG A 7 -15.21 -7.06 -2.75
N PHE A 8 -14.82 -6.41 -1.66
CA PHE A 8 -13.54 -6.68 -1.05
C PHE A 8 -13.68 -7.78 0.01
N ALA A 9 -12.99 -8.89 -0.22
CA ALA A 9 -13.11 -10.10 0.58
C ALA A 9 -11.79 -10.51 1.27
N PRO A 10 -11.27 -9.73 2.24
CA PRO A 10 -10.00 -10.02 2.89
C PRO A 10 -10.10 -11.14 3.93
N SER A 11 -9.04 -11.96 4.02
CA SER A 11 -8.80 -12.84 5.16
C SER A 11 -7.99 -12.11 6.25
N PRO A 12 -8.42 -12.12 7.52
CA PRO A 12 -7.77 -11.39 8.62
C PRO A 12 -6.50 -12.12 9.12
N THR A 13 -5.45 -12.08 8.30
CA THR A 13 -4.20 -12.84 8.48
C THR A 13 -2.97 -11.94 8.70
N GLY A 14 -3.17 -10.64 8.99
CA GLY A 14 -2.11 -9.68 9.26
C GLY A 14 -2.35 -8.31 8.60
N ARG A 15 -1.26 -7.55 8.40
CA ARG A 15 -1.26 -6.23 7.74
C ARG A 15 -1.78 -6.32 6.30
N MET A 16 -2.41 -5.25 5.81
CA MET A 16 -3.01 -5.23 4.47
C MET A 16 -1.94 -4.99 3.41
N HIS A 17 -1.62 -6.04 2.66
CA HIS A 17 -0.65 -5.96 1.55
C HIS A 17 -1.15 -5.00 0.45
N VAL A 18 -0.24 -4.27 -0.21
CA VAL A 18 -0.57 -3.30 -1.27
C VAL A 18 -1.36 -3.93 -2.42
N GLY A 19 -1.11 -5.20 -2.74
CA GLY A 19 -1.90 -5.96 -3.72
C GLY A 19 -3.35 -6.18 -3.29
N ASN A 20 -3.61 -6.39 -2.01
CA ASN A 20 -4.96 -6.51 -1.47
C ASN A 20 -5.67 -5.16 -1.50
N LEU A 21 -4.94 -4.09 -1.14
CA LEU A 21 -5.47 -2.73 -1.20
C LEU A 21 -5.79 -2.30 -2.64
N ARG A 22 -4.98 -2.69 -3.62
CA ARG A 22 -5.28 -2.47 -5.05
C ARG A 22 -6.57 -3.15 -5.46
N THR A 23 -6.75 -4.42 -5.09
CA THR A 23 -7.98 -5.15 -5.38
C THR A 23 -9.19 -4.45 -4.73
N ALA A 24 -9.09 -4.07 -3.45
CA ALA A 24 -10.14 -3.31 -2.76
C ALA A 24 -10.47 -1.99 -3.48
N LEU A 25 -9.44 -1.27 -3.90
CA LEU A 25 -9.58 0.00 -4.61
C LEU A 25 -10.27 -0.20 -5.96
N TYR A 26 -9.87 -1.16 -6.78
CA TYR A 26 -10.53 -1.39 -8.08
C TYR A 26 -11.98 -1.86 -7.92
N GLU A 27 -12.28 -2.74 -6.96
CA GLU A 27 -13.67 -3.12 -6.63
C GLU A 27 -14.51 -1.89 -6.25
N TYR A 28 -13.95 -0.99 -5.43
CA TYR A 28 -14.59 0.26 -5.05
C TYR A 28 -14.80 1.17 -6.26
N LEU A 29 -13.77 1.40 -7.07
CA LEU A 29 -13.84 2.28 -8.24
C LEU A 29 -14.86 1.76 -9.26
N ILE A 30 -14.88 0.45 -9.56
CA ILE A 30 -15.87 -0.17 -10.45
C ILE A 30 -17.29 0.06 -9.94
N ALA A 31 -17.55 -0.23 -8.67
CA ALA A 31 -18.88 -0.01 -8.10
C ALA A 31 -19.26 1.47 -8.13
N LYS A 32 -18.38 2.37 -7.66
CA LYS A 32 -18.73 3.79 -7.55
C LYS A 32 -18.87 4.48 -8.90
N HIS A 33 -18.05 4.11 -9.89
CA HIS A 33 -18.18 4.61 -11.26
C HIS A 33 -19.55 4.31 -11.85
N GLU A 34 -20.08 3.10 -11.59
CA GLU A 34 -21.36 2.61 -12.11
C GLU A 34 -22.56 2.90 -11.19
N GLY A 35 -22.37 3.65 -10.10
CA GLY A 35 -23.42 3.88 -9.09
C GLY A 35 -23.90 2.60 -8.38
N GLY A 36 -23.03 1.59 -8.35
CA GLY A 36 -23.20 0.28 -7.72
C GLY A 36 -22.90 0.24 -6.22
N ASP A 37 -22.85 -0.97 -5.67
CA ASP A 37 -22.51 -1.23 -4.26
C ASP A 37 -21.13 -1.87 -4.13
N PHE A 38 -20.34 -1.37 -3.18
CA PHE A 38 -19.07 -1.94 -2.75
C PHE A 38 -19.25 -2.64 -1.40
N ILE A 39 -19.04 -3.95 -1.37
CA ILE A 39 -19.29 -4.81 -0.20
C ILE A 39 -17.97 -5.17 0.50
N LEU A 40 -17.97 -5.18 1.84
CA LEU A 40 -16.91 -5.77 2.66
C LEU A 40 -17.37 -7.13 3.20
N ARG A 41 -16.63 -8.20 2.88
CA ARG A 41 -16.87 -9.55 3.41
C ARG A 41 -15.61 -10.09 4.09
N ILE A 42 -15.71 -10.56 5.34
CA ILE A 42 -14.56 -11.11 6.06
C ILE A 42 -14.47 -12.61 5.80
N GLU A 43 -13.33 -13.04 5.24
CA GLU A 43 -13.09 -14.43 4.84
C GLU A 43 -12.15 -15.13 5.82
N ASP A 44 -12.71 -15.51 6.97
CA ASP A 44 -12.05 -16.08 8.13
C ASP A 44 -12.16 -17.61 8.21
N THR A 45 -12.38 -18.31 7.08
CA THR A 45 -12.56 -19.78 7.05
C THR A 45 -11.31 -20.58 7.44
N ASP A 46 -10.13 -19.96 7.39
CA ASP A 46 -8.86 -20.54 7.80
C ASP A 46 -8.50 -20.11 9.23
N GLN A 47 -9.06 -20.84 10.19
CA GLN A 47 -8.96 -20.54 11.62
C GLN A 47 -7.51 -20.57 12.14
N GLU A 48 -6.62 -21.37 11.53
CA GLU A 48 -5.22 -21.48 11.95
C GLU A 48 -4.39 -20.24 11.60
N ARG A 49 -4.82 -19.47 10.59
CA ARG A 49 -4.11 -18.29 10.10
C ARG A 49 -4.66 -16.96 10.63
N LEU A 50 -5.70 -17.01 11.45
CA LEU A 50 -6.29 -15.80 12.02
C LEU A 50 -5.27 -15.11 12.92
N VAL A 51 -5.12 -13.80 12.72
CA VAL A 51 -4.28 -12.95 13.55
C VAL A 51 -5.19 -12.03 14.35
N GLU A 52 -5.07 -12.08 15.67
CA GLU A 52 -5.79 -11.18 16.57
C GLU A 52 -5.50 -9.72 16.19
N GLY A 53 -6.55 -8.89 16.12
CA GLY A 53 -6.44 -7.49 15.70
C GLY A 53 -6.44 -7.27 14.19
N ALA A 54 -6.31 -8.31 13.35
CA ALA A 54 -6.21 -8.14 11.89
C ALA A 54 -7.52 -7.62 11.25
N THR A 55 -8.67 -7.98 11.83
CA THR A 55 -9.97 -7.47 11.38
C THR A 55 -10.09 -5.97 11.63
N GLU A 56 -9.65 -5.48 12.78
CA GLU A 56 -9.61 -4.06 13.14
C GLU A 56 -8.63 -3.28 12.25
N ILE A 57 -7.51 -3.91 11.87
CA ILE A 57 -6.58 -3.37 10.89
C ILE A 57 -7.28 -3.16 9.55
N ILE A 58 -8.05 -4.14 9.06
CA ILE A 58 -8.83 -4.03 7.82
C ILE A 58 -9.78 -2.83 7.87
N TYR A 59 -10.61 -2.72 8.92
CA TYR A 59 -11.56 -1.61 9.06
C TYR A 59 -10.87 -0.25 9.09
N ARG A 60 -9.79 -0.12 9.88
CA ARG A 60 -9.03 1.13 9.99
C ARG A 60 -8.41 1.53 8.65
N THR A 61 -7.90 0.56 7.89
CA THR A 61 -7.27 0.82 6.59
C THR A 61 -8.30 1.27 5.57
N ILE A 62 -9.44 0.59 5.46
CA ILE A 62 -10.55 0.99 4.58
C ILE A 62 -11.07 2.39 4.94
N ALA A 63 -11.23 2.68 6.24
CA ALA A 63 -11.67 3.99 6.69
C ALA A 63 -10.65 5.10 6.34
N LYS A 64 -9.35 4.84 6.53
CA LYS A 64 -8.30 5.81 6.20
C LYS A 64 -8.21 6.08 4.69
N THR A 65 -8.39 5.05 3.86
CA THR A 65 -8.30 5.17 2.40
C THR A 65 -9.53 5.82 1.77
N GLY A 66 -10.62 5.99 2.53
CA GLY A 66 -11.88 6.54 2.03
C GLY A 66 -12.74 5.53 1.26
N LEU A 67 -12.37 4.24 1.27
CA LEU A 67 -13.08 3.17 0.55
C LEU A 67 -14.32 2.70 1.30
N ILE A 68 -15.23 3.62 1.60
CA ILE A 68 -16.40 3.33 2.44
C ILE A 68 -17.31 2.30 1.75
N HIS A 69 -17.48 1.14 2.39
CA HIS A 69 -18.38 0.09 1.94
C HIS A 69 -19.84 0.42 2.20
N ASP A 70 -20.70 -0.03 1.28
CA ASP A 70 -22.15 0.13 1.31
C ASP A 70 -22.83 -0.98 2.11
N GLU A 71 -22.20 -2.16 2.15
CA GLU A 71 -22.62 -3.34 2.90
C GLU A 71 -21.41 -4.02 3.53
N GLY A 72 -21.61 -4.61 4.70
CA GLY A 72 -20.56 -5.33 5.42
C GLY A 72 -21.02 -5.75 6.80
N PRO A 73 -20.12 -6.26 7.66
CA PRO A 73 -20.51 -6.77 8.98
C PRO A 73 -21.18 -5.72 9.88
N ASP A 74 -20.87 -4.44 9.67
CA ASP A 74 -21.46 -3.28 10.36
C ASP A 74 -22.69 -2.67 9.62
N LYS A 75 -23.00 -3.13 8.40
CA LYS A 75 -24.04 -2.59 7.52
C LYS A 75 -24.76 -3.70 6.75
N ASP A 76 -25.61 -4.46 7.43
CA ASP A 76 -26.40 -5.50 6.77
C ASP A 76 -27.56 -4.90 5.97
N LYS A 77 -27.65 -5.26 4.68
CA LYS A 77 -28.76 -4.89 3.77
C LYS A 77 -29.56 -6.10 3.28
N GLY A 78 -29.47 -7.23 3.98
CA GLY A 78 -30.28 -8.42 3.73
C GLY A 78 -29.52 -9.61 3.14
N PHE A 79 -28.20 -9.50 2.96
CA PHE A 79 -27.34 -10.58 2.46
C PHE A 79 -26.41 -11.16 3.53
N GLY A 80 -26.46 -10.61 4.75
CA GLY A 80 -25.66 -11.05 5.88
C GLY A 80 -25.95 -12.51 6.31
N PRO A 81 -25.13 -13.07 7.21
CA PRO A 81 -23.94 -12.45 7.79
C PRO A 81 -22.81 -12.20 6.77
N TYR A 82 -21.97 -11.18 6.99
CA TYR A 82 -20.84 -10.82 6.11
C TYR A 82 -19.49 -11.36 6.60
N VAL A 83 -19.52 -12.26 7.60
CA VAL A 83 -18.35 -12.97 8.13
C VAL A 83 -18.55 -14.46 7.85
N GLN A 84 -17.59 -15.10 7.18
CA GLN A 84 -17.78 -16.48 6.69
C GLN A 84 -17.89 -17.51 7.82
N SER A 85 -17.23 -17.32 8.95
CA SER A 85 -17.41 -18.19 10.13
C SER A 85 -18.83 -18.14 10.70
N GLU A 86 -19.47 -16.96 10.71
CA GLU A 86 -20.87 -16.80 11.12
C GLU A 86 -21.82 -17.48 10.14
N ARG A 87 -21.54 -17.36 8.83
CA ARG A 87 -22.26 -18.08 7.78
C ARG A 87 -22.10 -19.59 7.91
N GLN A 88 -20.89 -20.06 8.21
CA GLN A 88 -20.61 -21.47 8.46
C GLN A 88 -21.42 -22.00 9.63
N ALA A 89 -21.60 -21.24 10.71
CA ALA A 89 -22.41 -21.63 11.85
C ALA A 89 -23.90 -21.86 11.50
N THR A 90 -24.41 -21.25 10.42
CA THR A 90 -25.77 -21.51 9.91
C THR A 90 -25.90 -22.83 9.11
N GLY A 91 -24.77 -23.47 8.77
CA GLY A 91 -24.73 -24.68 7.94
C GLY A 91 -24.89 -24.42 6.44
N ILE A 92 -24.83 -23.16 5.99
CA ILE A 92 -25.09 -22.78 4.60
C ILE A 92 -24.16 -23.46 3.60
N TYR A 93 -22.86 -23.53 3.88
CA TYR A 93 -21.91 -24.12 2.95
C TYR A 93 -22.09 -25.63 2.83
N LEU A 94 -22.34 -26.32 3.95
CA LEU A 94 -22.62 -27.76 3.93
C LEU A 94 -23.91 -28.08 3.15
N LYS A 95 -24.94 -27.22 3.24
CA LYS A 95 -26.16 -27.35 2.44
C LYS A 95 -25.83 -27.36 0.94
N TYR A 96 -25.06 -26.38 0.45
CA TYR A 96 -24.68 -26.31 -0.96
C TYR A 96 -23.74 -27.45 -1.39
N ALA A 97 -22.84 -27.90 -0.50
CA ALA A 97 -21.99 -29.04 -0.78
C ALA A 97 -22.80 -30.33 -0.95
N LYS A 98 -23.83 -30.54 -0.13
CA LYS A 98 -24.76 -31.68 -0.27
C LYS A 98 -25.59 -31.61 -1.54
N GLU A 99 -26.04 -30.43 -1.95
CA GLU A 99 -26.72 -30.25 -3.24
C GLU A 99 -25.83 -30.68 -4.41
N LEU A 100 -24.54 -30.33 -4.39
CA LEU A 100 -23.59 -30.81 -5.42
C LEU A 100 -23.40 -32.32 -5.38
N ILE A 101 -23.41 -32.94 -4.19
CA ILE A 101 -23.35 -34.40 -4.06
C ILE A 101 -24.57 -35.06 -4.70
N GLU A 102 -25.78 -34.53 -4.45
CA GLU A 102 -27.02 -35.03 -5.05
C GLU A 102 -27.01 -34.92 -6.58
N LYS A 103 -26.37 -33.89 -7.13
CA LYS A 103 -26.17 -33.69 -8.57
C LYS A 103 -25.02 -34.52 -9.16
N GLY A 104 -24.23 -35.22 -8.34
CA GLY A 104 -23.03 -35.95 -8.77
C GLY A 104 -21.83 -35.05 -9.12
N GLU A 105 -21.89 -33.77 -8.76
CA GLU A 105 -20.87 -32.74 -9.00
C GLU A 105 -19.92 -32.59 -7.80
N ALA A 106 -20.17 -33.32 -6.70
CA ALA A 106 -19.27 -33.47 -5.56
C ALA A 106 -19.43 -34.86 -4.92
N TYR A 107 -18.49 -35.26 -4.06
CA TYR A 107 -18.55 -36.54 -3.35
C TYR A 107 -17.79 -36.50 -2.02
N TYR A 108 -18.11 -37.44 -1.13
CA TYR A 108 -17.41 -37.65 0.13
C TYR A 108 -16.07 -38.36 -0.11
N CYS A 109 -15.01 -37.87 0.54
CA CYS A 109 -13.69 -38.47 0.51
C CYS A 109 -13.22 -38.75 1.94
N PHE A 110 -12.93 -40.02 2.22
CA PHE A 110 -12.45 -40.52 3.52
C PHE A 110 -10.95 -40.84 3.51
N CYS A 111 -10.22 -40.43 2.47
CA CYS A 111 -8.77 -40.65 2.39
C CYS A 111 -8.03 -39.95 3.53
N THR A 112 -7.16 -40.70 4.22
CA THR A 112 -6.31 -40.15 5.28
C THR A 112 -5.15 -39.33 4.73
N LYS A 113 -4.53 -38.49 5.59
CA LYS A 113 -3.36 -37.70 5.19
C LYS A 113 -2.20 -38.59 4.76
N GLU A 114 -1.96 -39.70 5.47
CA GLU A 114 -0.90 -40.66 5.16
C GLU A 114 -1.08 -41.26 3.75
N ARG A 115 -2.33 -41.56 3.35
CA ARG A 115 -2.63 -42.00 1.98
C ARG A 115 -2.35 -40.90 0.97
N LEU A 116 -2.76 -39.66 1.24
CA LEU A 116 -2.57 -38.56 0.31
C LEU A 116 -1.08 -38.25 0.09
N GLU A 117 -0.23 -38.46 1.10
CA GLU A 117 1.22 -38.34 0.98
C GLU A 117 1.81 -39.35 -0.01
N THR A 118 1.23 -40.54 -0.18
CA THR A 118 1.70 -41.53 -1.16
C THR A 118 1.40 -41.13 -2.61
N LEU A 119 0.56 -40.12 -2.84
CA LEU A 119 0.22 -39.60 -4.17
C LEU A 119 1.11 -38.44 -4.63
N LYS A 120 2.04 -38.00 -3.78
CA LYS A 120 3.00 -36.96 -4.14
C LYS A 120 3.99 -37.47 -5.18
N SER A 121 4.19 -36.67 -6.22
CA SER A 121 5.21 -36.92 -7.24
C SER A 121 6.10 -35.69 -7.41
N ALA A 122 7.41 -35.87 -7.51
CA ALA A 122 8.33 -34.79 -7.86
C ALA A 122 8.24 -34.50 -9.36
N VAL A 123 8.05 -33.23 -9.73
CA VAL A 123 7.96 -32.76 -11.11
C VAL A 123 8.91 -31.60 -11.32
N GLY A 124 10.06 -31.90 -11.94
CA GLY A 124 11.04 -30.91 -12.39
C GLY A 124 11.91 -30.29 -11.28
N GLU A 125 13.07 -29.77 -11.70
CA GLU A 125 13.96 -28.90 -10.92
C GLU A 125 13.86 -27.49 -11.53
N GLU A 126 13.30 -26.53 -10.80
CA GLU A 126 13.47 -25.10 -11.08
C GLU A 126 14.23 -24.51 -9.89
N ASP A 127 15.33 -23.81 -10.15
CA ASP A 127 16.19 -23.20 -9.13
C ASP A 127 16.77 -24.16 -8.05
N GLY A 128 16.89 -25.45 -8.36
CA GLY A 128 17.46 -26.46 -7.45
C GLY A 128 16.50 -26.99 -6.39
N GLU A 129 15.21 -26.63 -6.45
CA GLU A 129 14.15 -27.22 -5.62
C GLU A 129 13.24 -28.13 -6.48
N SER A 130 13.03 -29.37 -6.05
CA SER A 130 12.08 -30.28 -6.67
C SER A 130 10.65 -29.84 -6.36
N LYS A 131 9.85 -29.47 -7.36
CA LYS A 131 8.43 -29.15 -7.13
C LYS A 131 7.63 -30.44 -6.93
N GLU A 132 7.05 -30.63 -5.75
CA GLU A 132 6.10 -31.71 -5.50
C GLU A 132 4.72 -31.35 -6.04
N ILE A 133 4.15 -32.17 -6.92
CA ILE A 133 2.76 -32.07 -7.36
C ILE A 133 1.99 -33.25 -6.76
N THR A 134 0.82 -32.96 -6.17
CA THR A 134 -0.12 -33.97 -5.70
C THR A 134 -1.38 -33.90 -6.55
N LYS A 135 -1.67 -34.94 -7.32
CA LYS A 135 -2.94 -35.06 -8.04
C LYS A 135 -3.80 -36.10 -7.35
N TYR A 136 -4.97 -35.69 -6.88
CA TYR A 136 -5.89 -36.64 -6.25
C TYR A 136 -6.43 -37.63 -7.29
N ASP A 137 -6.46 -38.90 -6.92
CA ASP A 137 -6.74 -40.03 -7.81
C ASP A 137 -8.22 -40.41 -7.90
N LYS A 138 -9.12 -39.54 -7.42
CA LYS A 138 -10.58 -39.76 -7.36
C LYS A 138 -10.99 -41.04 -6.62
N HIS A 139 -10.14 -41.54 -5.72
CA HIS A 139 -10.34 -42.86 -5.08
C HIS A 139 -11.72 -43.06 -4.45
N CYS A 140 -12.25 -42.04 -3.78
CA CYS A 140 -13.56 -42.14 -3.11
C CYS A 140 -14.76 -41.81 -4.01
N LEU A 141 -14.56 -41.47 -5.29
CA LEU A 141 -15.65 -41.06 -6.20
C LEU A 141 -16.68 -42.18 -6.42
N HIS A 142 -16.23 -43.44 -6.39
CA HIS A 142 -17.06 -44.60 -6.71
C HIS A 142 -17.55 -45.37 -5.47
N LEU A 143 -17.42 -44.80 -4.26
CA LEU A 143 -18.00 -45.40 -3.07
C LEU A 143 -19.52 -45.52 -3.22
N SER A 144 -20.07 -46.67 -2.85
CA SER A 144 -21.52 -46.89 -2.80
C SER A 144 -22.17 -46.04 -1.72
N LYS A 145 -23.48 -45.81 -1.82
CA LYS A 145 -24.22 -45.05 -0.80
C LYS A 145 -24.12 -45.73 0.56
N GLU A 146 -24.17 -47.06 0.57
CA GLU A 146 -24.06 -47.89 1.77
C GLU A 146 -22.68 -47.75 2.43
N GLU A 147 -21.59 -47.70 1.65
CA GLU A 147 -20.23 -47.46 2.17
C GLU A 147 -20.09 -46.04 2.74
N ILE A 148 -20.63 -45.03 2.05
CA ILE A 148 -20.62 -43.65 2.53
C ILE A 148 -21.39 -43.54 3.85
N GLU A 149 -22.60 -44.10 3.93
CA GLU A 149 -23.43 -44.07 5.14
C GLU A 149 -22.77 -44.81 6.30
N ALA A 150 -22.16 -45.98 6.05
CA ALA A 150 -21.42 -46.72 7.06
C ALA A 150 -20.22 -45.93 7.60
N ASN A 151 -19.44 -45.28 6.72
CA ASN A 151 -18.29 -44.46 7.13
C ASN A 151 -18.71 -43.21 7.93
N LEU A 152 -19.80 -42.56 7.53
CA LEU A 152 -20.38 -41.43 8.26
C LEU A 152 -20.90 -41.87 9.64
N ALA A 153 -21.61 -43.00 9.71
CA ALA A 153 -22.12 -43.55 10.96
C ALA A 153 -21.00 -43.98 11.93
N ALA A 154 -19.86 -44.42 11.38
CA ALA A 154 -18.66 -44.73 12.14
C ALA A 154 -17.89 -43.48 12.63
N GLY A 155 -18.31 -42.28 12.24
CA GLY A 155 -17.65 -41.03 12.61
C GLY A 155 -16.28 -40.85 11.93
N MET A 156 -16.05 -41.48 10.78
CA MET A 156 -14.79 -41.36 10.06
C MET A 156 -14.59 -39.91 9.56
N PRO A 157 -13.42 -39.28 9.79
CA PRO A 157 -13.13 -37.97 9.25
C PRO A 157 -13.25 -37.98 7.72
N TYR A 158 -13.86 -36.93 7.17
CA TYR A 158 -14.08 -36.82 5.73
C TYR A 158 -13.84 -35.40 5.24
N VAL A 159 -13.69 -35.27 3.93
CA VAL A 159 -13.82 -34.00 3.21
C VAL A 159 -14.86 -34.17 2.11
N ILE A 160 -15.43 -33.07 1.63
CA ILE A 160 -16.25 -33.09 0.40
C ILE A 160 -15.39 -32.51 -0.72
N ARG A 161 -15.25 -33.24 -1.82
CA ARG A 161 -14.48 -32.82 -3.01
C ARG A 161 -15.42 -32.50 -4.16
N GLN A 162 -15.03 -31.52 -4.98
CA GLN A 162 -15.64 -31.30 -6.28
C GLN A 162 -15.34 -32.50 -7.19
N ASN A 163 -16.31 -32.91 -8.01
CA ASN A 163 -16.10 -33.92 -9.04
C ASN A 163 -15.76 -33.24 -10.38
N MET A 164 -14.47 -33.08 -10.68
CA MET A 164 -14.06 -32.53 -11.97
C MET A 164 -14.13 -33.59 -13.08
N PRO A 165 -14.70 -33.28 -14.26
CA PRO A 165 -14.58 -34.18 -15.41
C PRO A 165 -13.11 -34.48 -15.73
N THR A 166 -12.83 -35.67 -16.28
CA THR A 166 -11.45 -36.03 -16.68
C THR A 166 -11.16 -35.73 -18.16
N GLU A 167 -12.21 -35.51 -18.95
CA GLU A 167 -12.15 -35.27 -20.41
C GLU A 167 -12.86 -33.98 -20.79
N GLY A 168 -12.56 -33.46 -21.98
CA GLY A 168 -13.06 -32.19 -22.48
C GLY A 168 -12.36 -30.99 -21.85
N THR A 169 -12.94 -29.81 -22.05
CA THR A 169 -12.35 -28.55 -21.62
C THR A 169 -13.30 -27.73 -20.75
N THR A 170 -12.72 -26.85 -19.95
CA THR A 170 -13.45 -25.79 -19.24
C THR A 170 -12.90 -24.44 -19.68
N SER A 171 -13.80 -23.56 -20.12
CA SER A 171 -13.47 -22.20 -20.52
C SER A 171 -14.22 -21.18 -19.68
N PHE A 172 -13.56 -20.06 -19.41
CA PHE A 172 -14.14 -18.85 -18.82
C PHE A 172 -13.61 -17.62 -19.56
N THR A 173 -14.27 -16.47 -19.40
CA THR A 173 -13.82 -15.21 -19.99
C THR A 173 -13.42 -14.24 -18.89
N ASP A 174 -12.20 -13.72 -18.98
CA ASP A 174 -11.69 -12.64 -18.15
C ASP A 174 -11.73 -11.32 -18.92
N ALA A 175 -12.09 -10.22 -18.25
CA ALA A 175 -12.17 -8.91 -18.88
C ALA A 175 -10.81 -8.40 -19.39
N ILE A 176 -9.71 -8.80 -18.76
CA ILE A 176 -8.35 -8.37 -19.10
C ILE A 176 -7.71 -9.42 -20.00
N TYR A 177 -7.68 -10.68 -19.58
CA TYR A 177 -6.96 -11.77 -20.26
C TYR A 177 -7.74 -12.42 -21.42
N GLY A 178 -9.04 -12.15 -21.55
CA GLY A 178 -9.91 -12.74 -22.57
C GLY A 178 -10.34 -14.16 -22.21
N THR A 179 -10.76 -14.94 -23.22
CA THR A 179 -11.18 -16.32 -23.01
C THR A 179 -9.98 -17.23 -22.74
N ILE A 180 -10.01 -17.91 -21.60
CA ILE A 180 -9.03 -18.92 -21.20
C ILE A 180 -9.72 -20.27 -21.20
N THR A 181 -9.08 -21.27 -21.80
CA THR A 181 -9.57 -22.65 -21.91
C THR A 181 -8.51 -23.59 -21.34
N VAL A 182 -8.93 -24.49 -20.44
CA VAL A 182 -8.06 -25.47 -19.80
C VAL A 182 -8.63 -26.87 -20.04
N GLU A 183 -7.76 -27.84 -20.29
CA GLU A 183 -8.14 -29.25 -20.38
C GLU A 183 -8.60 -29.74 -19.00
N ASN A 184 -9.76 -30.40 -18.94
CA ASN A 184 -10.31 -30.88 -17.67
C ASN A 184 -9.38 -31.89 -16.98
N SER A 185 -8.54 -32.58 -17.76
CA SER A 185 -7.51 -33.48 -17.24
C SER A 185 -6.45 -32.79 -16.38
N GLU A 186 -6.25 -31.47 -16.51
CA GLU A 186 -5.33 -30.68 -15.69
C GLU A 186 -5.96 -30.18 -14.38
N LEU A 187 -7.29 -30.26 -14.27
CA LEU A 187 -8.04 -29.75 -13.13
C LEU A 187 -8.28 -30.87 -12.10
N ASP A 188 -7.78 -30.68 -10.88
CA ASP A 188 -7.96 -31.62 -9.78
C ASP A 188 -9.24 -31.38 -8.98
N ASP A 189 -9.67 -32.43 -8.29
CA ASP A 189 -10.84 -32.45 -7.40
C ASP A 189 -10.55 -31.69 -6.11
N MET A 190 -10.76 -30.37 -6.15
CA MET A 190 -10.53 -29.49 -5.02
C MET A 190 -11.47 -29.82 -3.85
N ILE A 191 -10.97 -29.63 -2.63
CA ILE A 191 -11.78 -29.75 -1.42
C ILE A 191 -12.75 -28.57 -1.36
N LEU A 192 -14.03 -28.86 -1.11
CA LEU A 192 -15.10 -27.90 -0.89
C LEU A 192 -15.35 -27.70 0.61
N ILE A 193 -15.46 -28.81 1.35
CA ILE A 193 -15.62 -28.83 2.82
C ILE A 193 -14.46 -29.62 3.43
N LYS A 194 -13.76 -28.99 4.38
CA LYS A 194 -12.66 -29.57 5.17
C LYS A 194 -13.19 -30.53 6.23
N SER A 195 -12.27 -31.29 6.86
CA SER A 195 -12.62 -32.25 7.91
C SER A 195 -13.06 -31.63 9.23
N ASP A 196 -12.76 -30.35 9.46
CA ASP A 196 -13.29 -29.54 10.57
C ASP A 196 -14.72 -29.02 10.29
N GLY A 197 -15.29 -29.36 9.12
CA GLY A 197 -16.60 -28.94 8.66
C GLY A 197 -16.64 -27.57 8.00
N PHE A 198 -15.58 -26.76 8.08
CA PHE A 198 -15.52 -25.45 7.41
C PHE A 198 -15.38 -25.61 5.89
N PRO A 199 -15.90 -24.67 5.09
CA PRO A 199 -15.61 -24.64 3.68
C PRO A 199 -14.14 -24.29 3.43
N THR A 200 -13.66 -24.59 2.23
CA THR A 200 -12.44 -23.95 1.71
C THR A 200 -12.75 -22.54 1.22
N TYR A 201 -11.72 -21.68 1.20
CA TYR A 201 -11.78 -20.33 0.64
C TYR A 201 -12.50 -20.29 -0.73
N ASN A 202 -12.11 -21.21 -1.61
CA ASN A 202 -12.61 -21.32 -2.97
C ASN A 202 -14.11 -21.58 -3.03
N PHE A 203 -14.59 -22.49 -2.18
CA PHE A 203 -16.00 -22.86 -2.18
C PHE A 203 -16.84 -21.78 -1.52
N ALA A 204 -16.41 -21.26 -0.36
CA ALA A 204 -17.11 -20.18 0.33
C ALA A 204 -17.25 -18.93 -0.56
N ASN A 205 -16.19 -18.55 -1.30
CA ASN A 205 -16.24 -17.44 -2.25
C ASN A 205 -17.36 -17.60 -3.29
N VAL A 206 -17.43 -18.75 -3.96
CA VAL A 206 -18.43 -18.97 -5.02
C VAL A 206 -19.85 -18.92 -4.48
N ILE A 207 -20.09 -19.54 -3.33
CA ILE A 207 -21.40 -19.53 -2.68
C ILE A 207 -21.77 -18.11 -2.26
N ASP A 208 -20.86 -17.38 -1.62
CA ASP A 208 -21.15 -16.05 -1.11
C ASP A 208 -21.22 -14.99 -2.21
N ASP A 209 -20.42 -15.09 -3.27
CA ASP A 209 -20.50 -14.20 -4.43
C ASP A 209 -21.88 -14.35 -5.11
N HIS A 210 -22.38 -15.57 -5.29
CA HIS A 210 -23.73 -15.77 -5.82
C HIS A 210 -24.81 -15.22 -4.87
N LEU A 211 -24.73 -15.57 -3.58
CA LEU A 211 -25.75 -15.19 -2.60
C LEU A 211 -25.77 -13.70 -2.27
N MET A 212 -24.65 -13.00 -2.42
CA MET A 212 -24.55 -11.54 -2.28
C MET A 212 -24.76 -10.81 -3.60
N GLU A 213 -25.11 -11.54 -4.67
CA GLU A 213 -25.39 -11.03 -6.01
C GLU A 213 -24.21 -10.24 -6.61
N ILE A 214 -22.99 -10.73 -6.40
CA ILE A 214 -21.77 -10.12 -6.94
C ILE A 214 -21.77 -10.24 -8.47
N THR A 215 -21.58 -9.10 -9.13
CA THR A 215 -21.60 -8.99 -10.60
C THR A 215 -20.20 -8.95 -11.22
N HIS A 216 -19.23 -8.41 -10.48
CA HIS A 216 -17.84 -8.25 -10.90
C HIS A 216 -16.94 -8.74 -9.76
N VAL A 217 -16.00 -9.61 -10.10
CA VAL A 217 -15.02 -10.17 -9.17
C VAL A 217 -13.63 -9.74 -9.61
N VAL A 218 -13.05 -8.82 -8.83
CA VAL A 218 -11.68 -8.38 -8.99
C VAL A 218 -10.79 -9.14 -8.00
N ARG A 219 -9.67 -9.67 -8.48
CA ARG A 219 -8.72 -10.41 -7.63
C ARG A 219 -7.33 -10.47 -8.24
N GLY A 220 -6.35 -10.92 -7.47
CA GLY A 220 -4.98 -11.10 -7.95
C GLY A 220 -4.86 -12.19 -9.01
N ASN A 221 -3.87 -12.04 -9.90
CA ASN A 221 -3.57 -12.99 -10.98
C ASN A 221 -3.32 -14.43 -10.50
N GLU A 222 -2.96 -14.64 -9.23
CA GLU A 222 -2.78 -15.97 -8.65
C GLU A 222 -4.06 -16.83 -8.67
N TYR A 223 -5.24 -16.22 -8.75
CA TYR A 223 -6.52 -16.93 -8.83
C TYR A 223 -6.92 -17.30 -10.27
N LEU A 224 -6.20 -16.82 -11.29
CA LEU A 224 -6.54 -17.04 -12.69
C LEU A 224 -6.63 -18.53 -13.02
N SER A 225 -5.65 -19.32 -12.54
CA SER A 225 -5.59 -20.78 -12.71
C SER A 225 -6.66 -21.55 -11.94
N SER A 226 -7.25 -20.96 -10.90
CA SER A 226 -8.34 -21.57 -10.13
C SER A 226 -9.72 -21.27 -10.71
N THR A 227 -9.84 -20.23 -11.55
CA THR A 227 -11.12 -19.79 -12.14
C THR A 227 -11.90 -20.87 -12.87
N PRO A 228 -11.29 -21.75 -13.68
CA PRO A 228 -12.02 -22.85 -14.34
C PRO A 228 -12.77 -23.74 -13.33
N LYS A 229 -12.23 -23.94 -12.13
CA LYS A 229 -12.91 -24.73 -11.08
C LYS A 229 -14.15 -24.00 -10.55
N TYR A 230 -14.08 -22.67 -10.42
CA TYR A 230 -15.23 -21.85 -10.03
C TYR A 230 -16.31 -21.85 -11.12
N THR A 231 -15.93 -21.66 -12.37
CA THR A 231 -16.82 -21.78 -13.54
C THR A 231 -17.59 -23.10 -13.52
N ARG A 232 -16.94 -24.21 -13.18
CA ARG A 232 -17.61 -25.51 -13.01
C ARG A 232 -18.62 -25.52 -11.87
N LEU A 233 -18.30 -24.90 -10.72
CA LEU A 233 -19.26 -24.76 -9.62
C LEU A 233 -20.50 -23.94 -10.05
N TYR A 234 -20.31 -22.77 -10.67
CA TYR A 234 -21.41 -21.95 -11.19
C TYR A 234 -22.29 -22.76 -12.15
N LYS A 235 -21.69 -23.47 -13.11
CA LYS A 235 -22.41 -24.35 -14.06
C LYS A 235 -23.15 -25.50 -13.37
N ALA A 236 -22.55 -26.14 -12.37
CA ALA A 236 -23.17 -27.23 -11.60
C ALA A 236 -24.39 -26.76 -10.80
N PHE A 237 -24.37 -25.52 -10.30
CA PHE A 237 -25.54 -24.91 -9.66
C PHE A 237 -26.57 -24.36 -10.66
N GLY A 238 -26.18 -24.14 -11.93
CA GLY A 238 -27.01 -23.46 -12.92
C GLY A 238 -27.05 -21.94 -12.68
N TRP A 239 -26.00 -21.38 -12.09
CA TRP A 239 -25.86 -19.96 -11.79
C TRP A 239 -25.12 -19.22 -12.91
N GLU A 240 -25.41 -17.92 -13.03
CA GLU A 240 -24.65 -17.03 -13.91
C GLU A 240 -23.30 -16.67 -13.28
N GLU A 241 -22.25 -16.71 -14.09
CA GLU A 241 -20.90 -16.34 -13.67
C GLU A 241 -20.76 -14.81 -13.59
N PRO A 242 -20.07 -14.27 -12.56
CA PRO A 242 -19.72 -12.85 -12.54
C PRO A 242 -18.67 -12.53 -13.61
N VAL A 243 -18.55 -11.25 -13.92
CA VAL A 243 -17.42 -10.76 -14.72
C VAL A 243 -16.13 -10.91 -13.92
N TYR A 244 -15.19 -11.70 -14.42
CA TYR A 244 -13.88 -11.86 -13.81
C TYR A 244 -12.89 -10.79 -14.28
N ILE A 245 -12.18 -10.18 -13.34
CA ILE A 245 -11.14 -9.17 -13.57
C ILE A 245 -9.91 -9.56 -12.76
N HIS A 246 -8.94 -10.22 -13.38
CA HIS A 246 -7.70 -10.59 -12.69
C HIS A 246 -6.63 -9.50 -12.83
N CYS A 247 -6.27 -8.87 -11.71
CA CYS A 247 -5.27 -7.81 -11.69
C CYS A 247 -3.85 -8.37 -11.94
N PRO A 248 -3.03 -7.72 -12.79
CA PRO A 248 -1.68 -8.17 -13.09
C PRO A 248 -0.79 -8.19 -11.85
N LEU A 249 0.28 -8.97 -11.87
CA LEU A 249 1.20 -9.05 -10.72
C LEU A 249 1.85 -7.69 -10.42
N ILE A 250 2.04 -7.40 -9.13
CA ILE A 250 2.88 -6.30 -8.68
C ILE A 250 4.29 -6.85 -8.43
N THR A 251 5.30 -6.20 -8.99
CA THR A 251 6.71 -6.56 -8.82
C THR A 251 7.47 -5.48 -8.06
N ASN A 252 8.62 -5.83 -7.49
CA ASN A 252 9.62 -4.83 -7.06
C ASN A 252 10.37 -4.26 -8.27
N GLU A 253 11.33 -3.38 -7.99
CA GLU A 253 12.21 -2.73 -8.98
C GLU A 253 13.11 -3.76 -9.71
N GLU A 254 13.40 -4.90 -9.08
CA GLU A 254 14.10 -6.04 -9.69
C GLU A 254 13.18 -6.99 -10.49
N HIS A 255 11.92 -6.62 -10.74
CA HIS A 255 10.92 -7.42 -11.47
C HIS A 255 10.54 -8.77 -10.83
N GLN A 256 10.88 -8.97 -9.56
CA GLN A 256 10.43 -10.10 -8.76
C GLN A 256 9.06 -9.80 -8.13
N LYS A 257 8.27 -10.84 -7.87
CA LYS A 257 6.96 -10.68 -7.21
C LYS A 257 7.12 -9.93 -5.89
N LEU A 258 6.36 -8.84 -5.70
CA LEU A 258 6.40 -8.07 -4.47
C LEU A 258 5.98 -8.96 -3.29
N SER A 259 6.89 -9.13 -2.34
CA SER A 259 6.71 -10.07 -1.22
C SER A 259 6.33 -9.33 0.06
N LYS A 260 5.64 -10.02 0.97
CA LYS A 260 5.37 -9.51 2.33
C LYS A 260 6.65 -9.23 3.16
N ARG A 261 7.80 -9.75 2.73
CA ARG A 261 9.10 -9.56 3.41
C ARG A 261 9.84 -8.32 2.91
N SER A 262 9.40 -7.75 1.79
CA SER A 262 9.89 -6.47 1.29
C SER A 262 9.33 -5.38 2.22
N GLY A 263 10.19 -4.54 2.82
CA GLY A 263 9.83 -3.56 3.88
C GLY A 263 8.84 -2.43 3.51
N HIS A 264 8.19 -2.53 2.35
CA HIS A 264 7.24 -1.56 1.80
C HIS A 264 5.96 -2.25 1.29
N SER A 265 5.58 -3.38 1.89
CA SER A 265 4.60 -4.28 1.29
C SER A 265 3.18 -4.09 1.79
N SER A 266 2.95 -3.30 2.86
CA SER A 266 1.61 -3.01 3.39
C SER A 266 1.28 -1.52 3.49
N PHE A 267 -0.03 -1.22 3.56
CA PHE A 267 -0.51 0.14 3.75
C PHE A 267 0.03 0.80 5.02
N GLU A 268 0.06 0.06 6.13
CA GLU A 268 0.59 0.55 7.40
C GLU A 268 2.08 0.90 7.31
N ASP A 269 2.88 0.09 6.61
CA ASP A 269 4.31 0.36 6.43
C ASP A 269 4.53 1.68 5.69
N LEU A 270 3.71 1.99 4.68
CA LEU A 270 3.79 3.24 3.94
C LEU A 270 3.37 4.44 4.80
N ILE A 271 2.32 4.30 5.61
CA ILE A 271 1.94 5.37 6.56
C ILE A 271 3.05 5.60 7.58
N GLU A 272 3.66 4.54 8.12
CA GLU A 272 4.78 4.62 9.08
C GLU A 272 6.01 5.30 8.45
N GLN A 273 6.18 5.22 7.13
CA GLN A 273 7.22 5.90 6.36
C GLN A 273 6.92 7.38 6.04
N GLY A 274 5.80 7.91 6.53
CA GLY A 274 5.44 9.32 6.37
C GLY A 274 4.80 9.66 5.02
N PHE A 275 4.27 8.66 4.31
CA PHE A 275 3.42 8.87 3.14
C PHE A 275 1.99 9.29 3.58
N VAL A 276 1.34 10.12 2.78
CA VAL A 276 -0.07 10.50 2.97
C VAL A 276 -0.98 9.51 2.27
N THR A 277 -2.17 9.30 2.83
CA THR A 277 -3.09 8.27 2.35
C THR A 277 -3.56 8.53 0.92
N GLU A 278 -3.83 9.79 0.58
CA GLU A 278 -4.28 10.21 -0.73
C GLU A 278 -3.25 9.83 -1.82
N ALA A 279 -1.96 10.03 -1.54
CA ALA A 279 -0.87 9.64 -2.45
C ALA A 279 -0.76 8.13 -2.61
N ILE A 280 -0.88 7.38 -1.51
CA ILE A 280 -0.84 5.90 -1.55
C ILE A 280 -1.99 5.36 -2.40
N VAL A 281 -3.21 5.86 -2.19
CA VAL A 281 -4.40 5.42 -2.93
C VAL A 281 -4.23 5.70 -4.42
N ASN A 282 -3.83 6.92 -4.78
CA ASN A 282 -3.60 7.27 -6.18
C ASN A 282 -2.47 6.45 -6.81
N PHE A 283 -1.33 6.29 -6.13
CA PHE A 283 -0.23 5.47 -6.65
C PHE A 283 -0.66 4.03 -6.89
N ILE A 284 -1.38 3.42 -5.93
CA ILE A 284 -1.90 2.06 -6.06
C ILE A 284 -2.91 1.95 -7.20
N ALA A 285 -3.72 2.99 -7.44
CA ALA A 285 -4.62 3.02 -8.59
C ALA A 285 -3.87 2.90 -9.93
N LEU A 286 -2.66 3.46 -10.02
CA LEU A 286 -1.83 3.40 -11.24
C LEU A 286 -1.07 2.08 -11.39
N LEU A 287 -1.14 1.16 -10.42
CA LEU A 287 -0.48 -0.16 -10.47
C LEU A 287 -1.27 -1.16 -11.32
N GLY A 288 -1.33 -0.90 -12.61
CA GLY A 288 -1.94 -1.76 -13.61
C GLY A 288 -3.08 -1.09 -14.38
N TRP A 289 -3.51 0.10 -13.96
CA TRP A 289 -4.47 0.92 -14.69
C TRP A 289 -3.81 2.21 -15.16
N SER A 290 -4.27 2.71 -16.31
CA SER A 290 -3.84 4.01 -16.85
C SER A 290 -5.06 4.81 -17.26
N SER A 291 -5.07 6.10 -16.92
CA SER A 291 -6.05 7.03 -17.45
C SER A 291 -5.93 7.15 -18.97
N THR A 292 -7.01 7.58 -19.63
CA THR A 292 -6.98 8.02 -21.03
C THR A 292 -6.31 9.39 -21.19
N THR A 293 -6.10 10.11 -20.08
CA THR A 293 -5.31 11.34 -19.99
C THR A 293 -3.88 11.02 -19.52
N ASN A 294 -2.93 11.90 -19.82
CA ASN A 294 -1.56 11.80 -19.29
C ASN A 294 -1.43 12.33 -17.84
N GLU A 295 -2.53 12.34 -17.09
CA GLU A 295 -2.53 12.77 -15.69
C GLU A 295 -2.09 11.61 -14.78
N GLU A 296 -1.35 11.95 -13.73
CA GLU A 296 -0.87 10.96 -12.75
C GLU A 296 -1.33 11.28 -11.32
N ILE A 297 -1.80 12.51 -11.07
CA ILE A 297 -2.23 12.97 -9.76
C ILE A 297 -3.76 13.10 -9.75
N PHE A 298 -4.44 12.25 -8.99
CA PHE A 298 -5.90 12.15 -8.92
C PHE A 298 -6.40 12.10 -7.47
N SER A 299 -7.42 12.89 -7.15
CA SER A 299 -8.28 12.63 -6.00
C SER A 299 -9.03 11.30 -6.14
N LEU A 300 -9.54 10.74 -5.04
CA LEU A 300 -10.35 9.52 -5.09
C LEU A 300 -11.63 9.74 -5.92
N GLU A 301 -12.22 10.93 -5.85
CA GLU A 301 -13.39 11.31 -6.64
C GLU A 301 -13.10 11.37 -8.15
N GLU A 302 -11.93 11.87 -8.53
CA GLU A 302 -11.48 11.85 -9.93
C GLU A 302 -11.20 10.42 -10.41
N LEU A 303 -10.59 9.58 -9.57
CA LEU A 303 -10.43 8.16 -9.87
C LEU A 303 -11.81 7.49 -10.08
N VAL A 304 -12.79 7.74 -9.21
CA VAL A 304 -14.15 7.19 -9.39
C VAL A 304 -14.76 7.63 -10.72
N ARG A 305 -14.59 8.90 -11.10
CA ARG A 305 -15.11 9.43 -12.35
C ARG A 305 -14.43 8.83 -13.58
N ASP A 306 -13.12 8.62 -13.53
CA ASP A 306 -12.32 8.32 -14.71
C ASP A 306 -11.96 6.82 -14.85
N PHE A 307 -12.18 6.01 -13.80
CA PHE A 307 -11.80 4.61 -13.79
C PHE A 307 -12.67 3.76 -14.71
N ASP A 308 -12.04 3.19 -15.72
CA ASP A 308 -12.57 2.14 -16.58
C ASP A 308 -11.68 0.89 -16.43
N TYR A 309 -12.27 -0.21 -15.96
CA TYR A 309 -11.54 -1.46 -15.73
C TYR A 309 -11.04 -2.11 -17.03
N THR A 310 -11.57 -1.73 -18.19
CA THR A 310 -11.09 -2.20 -19.50
C THR A 310 -9.73 -1.61 -19.88
N HIS A 311 -9.31 -0.53 -19.22
CA HIS A 311 -7.96 0.05 -19.34
C HIS A 311 -6.94 -0.56 -18.36
N ILE A 312 -7.30 -1.63 -17.64
CA ILE A 312 -6.31 -2.39 -16.87
C ILE A 312 -5.41 -3.15 -17.85
N ASN A 313 -4.10 -2.92 -17.75
CA ASN A 313 -3.11 -3.57 -18.60
C ASN A 313 -2.75 -4.99 -18.11
N LYS A 314 -2.28 -5.83 -19.04
CA LYS A 314 -1.87 -7.22 -18.77
C LYS A 314 -0.49 -7.34 -18.11
N SER A 315 0.35 -6.31 -18.28
CA SER A 315 1.75 -6.34 -17.90
C SER A 315 1.90 -6.23 -16.39
N PRO A 316 2.88 -6.93 -15.77
CA PRO A 316 3.21 -6.70 -14.38
C PRO A 316 3.54 -5.23 -14.11
N SER A 317 3.08 -4.71 -12.98
CA SER A 317 3.31 -3.32 -12.57
C SER A 317 4.42 -3.25 -11.53
N VAL A 318 5.44 -2.45 -11.80
CA VAL A 318 6.55 -2.22 -10.87
C VAL A 318 6.10 -1.28 -9.76
N PHE A 319 6.33 -1.68 -8.52
CA PHE A 319 6.17 -0.82 -7.35
C PHE A 319 7.42 0.09 -7.24
N ASP A 320 7.40 1.20 -7.96
CA ASP A 320 8.48 2.19 -7.98
C ASP A 320 8.37 3.15 -6.78
N MET A 321 9.33 3.05 -5.86
CA MET A 321 9.33 3.88 -4.65
C MET A 321 9.65 5.34 -4.94
N ASN A 322 10.50 5.61 -5.94
CA ASN A 322 10.86 6.98 -6.32
C ASN A 322 9.63 7.71 -6.89
N LYS A 323 8.83 7.02 -7.70
CA LYS A 323 7.56 7.56 -8.19
C LYS A 323 6.59 7.85 -7.06
N LEU A 324 6.41 6.91 -6.11
CA LEU A 324 5.54 7.13 -4.96
C LEU A 324 5.98 8.34 -4.12
N ARG A 325 7.29 8.49 -3.88
CA ARG A 325 7.86 9.65 -3.18
C ARG A 325 7.59 10.97 -3.90
N TRP A 326 7.84 11.01 -5.21
CA TRP A 326 7.53 12.18 -6.03
C TRP A 326 6.03 12.55 -5.94
N MET A 327 5.14 11.57 -6.15
CA MET A 327 3.69 11.79 -6.05
C MET A 327 3.33 12.32 -4.67
N ASN A 328 3.85 11.72 -3.60
CA ASN A 328 3.59 12.14 -2.23
C ASN A 328 4.01 13.58 -1.96
N GLY A 329 5.16 14.00 -2.50
CA GLY A 329 5.60 15.40 -2.47
C GLY A 329 4.61 16.35 -3.15
N GLU A 330 4.02 15.96 -4.28
CA GLU A 330 2.97 16.75 -4.95
C GLU A 330 1.70 16.87 -4.10
N TYR A 331 1.30 15.80 -3.40
CA TYR A 331 0.19 15.86 -2.44
C TYR A 331 0.49 16.77 -1.25
N ILE A 332 1.69 16.67 -0.66
CA ILE A 332 2.11 17.53 0.47
C ILE A 332 2.09 19.01 0.05
N LYS A 333 2.61 19.34 -1.15
CA LYS A 333 2.61 20.71 -1.67
C LYS A 333 1.20 21.29 -1.81
N ARG A 334 0.25 20.48 -2.28
CA ARG A 334 -1.15 20.87 -2.49
C ARG A 334 -2.00 20.87 -1.21
N MET A 335 -1.52 20.23 -0.14
CA MET A 335 -2.23 20.13 1.13
C MET A 335 -2.52 21.51 1.72
N ASP A 336 -3.69 21.68 2.33
CA ASP A 336 -4.02 22.88 3.12
C ASP A 336 -2.94 23.14 4.19
N SER A 337 -2.65 24.41 4.47
CA SER A 337 -1.54 24.79 5.36
C SER A 337 -1.77 24.37 6.82
N GLU A 338 -3.00 24.42 7.34
CA GLU A 338 -3.27 23.97 8.72
C GLU A 338 -3.19 22.45 8.80
N LYS A 339 -3.82 21.74 7.85
CA LYS A 339 -3.72 20.27 7.78
C LYS A 339 -2.26 19.83 7.66
N TYR A 340 -1.47 20.48 6.80
CA TYR A 340 -0.05 20.20 6.66
C TYR A 340 0.72 20.38 7.97
N TYR A 341 0.48 21.49 8.68
CA TYR A 341 1.14 21.76 9.94
C TYR A 341 0.81 20.70 11.00
N GLU A 342 -0.45 20.26 11.09
CA GLU A 342 -0.86 19.17 11.99
C GLU A 342 -0.10 17.87 11.73
N TYR A 343 0.13 17.53 10.46
CA TYR A 343 0.91 16.34 10.09
C TYR A 343 2.41 16.51 10.33
N ALA A 344 2.98 17.70 10.06
CA ALA A 344 4.40 17.98 10.23
C ALA A 344 4.82 18.09 11.70
N LEU A 345 3.93 18.64 12.55
CA LEU A 345 4.23 19.00 13.94
C LEU A 345 4.82 17.85 14.78
N PRO A 346 4.30 16.61 14.75
CA PRO A 346 4.91 15.49 15.48
C PRO A 346 6.33 15.14 15.03
N TYR A 347 6.67 15.35 13.76
CA TYR A 347 8.02 15.10 13.23
C TYR A 347 8.97 16.23 13.62
N ILE A 348 8.50 17.48 13.58
CA ILE A 348 9.25 18.65 14.01
C ILE A 348 9.60 18.54 15.50
N LYS A 349 8.61 18.25 16.36
CA LYS A 349 8.79 18.14 17.81
C LYS A 349 9.69 17.00 18.28
N LYS A 350 9.91 15.98 17.45
CA LYS A 350 10.89 14.92 17.75
C LYS A 350 12.33 15.42 17.65
N VAL A 351 12.56 16.51 16.93
CA VAL A 351 13.89 17.02 16.61
C VAL A 351 14.14 18.35 17.30
N VAL A 352 13.21 19.30 17.17
CA VAL A 352 13.30 20.63 17.75
C VAL A 352 12.52 20.67 19.04
N THR A 353 13.23 20.78 20.16
CA THR A 353 12.67 20.87 21.52
C THR A 353 12.71 22.30 22.07
N LYS A 354 13.49 23.17 21.44
CA LYS A 354 13.60 24.60 21.76
C LYS A 354 12.32 25.37 21.40
N ASP A 355 12.14 26.50 22.09
CA ASP A 355 11.02 27.41 21.89
C ASP A 355 11.23 28.27 20.63
N TYR A 356 10.94 27.68 19.47
CA TYR A 356 10.98 28.32 18.16
C TYR A 356 9.59 28.34 17.52
N ASP A 357 9.43 29.17 16.48
CA ASP A 357 8.24 29.15 15.62
C ASP A 357 8.21 27.87 14.76
N LEU A 358 7.61 26.81 15.30
CA LEU A 358 7.50 25.52 14.64
C LEU A 358 6.63 25.59 13.37
N LYS A 359 5.70 26.54 13.28
CA LYS A 359 4.88 26.73 12.09
C LYS A 359 5.72 27.32 10.96
N PHE A 360 6.56 28.30 11.27
CA PHE A 360 7.50 28.83 10.30
C PHE A 360 8.51 27.77 9.83
N ILE A 361 9.02 26.92 10.74
CA ILE A 361 9.86 25.77 10.35
C ILE A 361 9.13 24.83 9.39
N ALA A 362 7.87 24.49 9.68
CA ALA A 362 7.06 23.63 8.82
C ALA A 362 6.90 24.23 7.41
N ASP A 363 6.56 25.51 7.32
CA ASP A 363 6.35 26.20 6.04
C ASP A 363 7.63 26.20 5.16
N LEU A 364 8.81 26.31 5.77
CA LEU A 364 10.10 26.27 5.06
C LEU A 364 10.39 24.90 4.40
N VAL A 365 9.92 23.81 4.99
CA VAL A 365 10.20 22.44 4.50
C VAL A 365 9.10 21.90 3.59
N LYS A 366 7.88 22.46 3.63
CA LYS A 366 6.70 21.95 2.90
C LYS A 366 6.97 21.62 1.43
N THR A 367 7.63 22.51 0.69
CA THR A 367 7.86 22.33 -0.76
C THR A 367 9.10 21.49 -1.07
N ARG A 368 9.81 21.00 -0.06
CA ARG A 368 11.12 20.33 -0.17
C ARG A 368 11.09 18.87 0.23
N ILE A 369 10.11 18.47 1.04
CA ILE A 369 9.96 17.09 1.48
C ILE A 369 9.14 16.28 0.49
N GLU A 370 9.47 15.00 0.39
CA GLU A 370 8.66 14.00 -0.31
C GLU A 370 7.91 13.14 0.69
N THR A 371 8.44 12.93 1.89
CA THR A 371 7.72 12.31 3.01
C THR A 371 7.95 13.09 4.31
N PHE A 372 7.06 12.93 5.29
CA PHE A 372 7.23 13.60 6.58
C PHE A 372 8.48 13.16 7.36
N LEU A 373 9.08 12.01 7.03
CA LEU A 373 10.34 11.58 7.64
C LEU A 373 11.54 12.41 7.17
N ASP A 374 11.46 13.04 5.99
CA ASP A 374 12.53 13.90 5.46
C ASP A 374 12.72 15.17 6.32
N ILE A 375 11.70 15.56 7.10
CA ILE A 375 11.73 16.77 7.94
C ILE A 375 12.92 16.74 8.89
N ALA A 376 13.20 15.59 9.52
CA ALA A 376 14.15 15.52 10.62
C ALA A 376 15.55 15.98 10.23
N GLU A 377 16.09 15.46 9.12
CA GLU A 377 17.43 15.80 8.62
C GLU A 377 17.51 17.26 8.13
N MET A 378 16.38 17.82 7.66
CA MET A 378 16.32 19.19 7.16
C MET A 378 16.33 20.25 8.26
N ILE A 379 15.96 19.90 9.50
CA ILE A 379 15.74 20.86 10.59
C ILE A 379 16.60 20.59 11.83
N ASP A 380 17.31 19.46 11.89
CA ASP A 380 18.16 19.06 13.03
C ASP A 380 19.09 20.17 13.53
N PHE A 381 19.63 20.97 12.62
CA PHE A 381 20.54 22.06 12.94
C PHE A 381 19.88 23.19 13.76
N PHE A 382 18.56 23.30 13.78
CA PHE A 382 17.88 24.27 14.66
C PHE A 382 18.05 23.88 16.13
N GLU A 383 18.00 22.58 16.43
CA GLU A 383 18.21 22.07 17.79
C GLU A 383 19.64 22.29 18.24
N GLU A 384 20.62 21.87 17.44
CA GLU A 384 22.04 22.03 17.76
C GLU A 384 22.85 22.33 16.51
N LEU A 385 23.82 23.24 16.60
CA LEU A 385 24.75 23.47 15.49
C LEU A 385 25.58 22.18 15.29
N PRO A 386 25.48 21.48 14.15
CA PRO A 386 26.28 20.29 13.92
C PRO A 386 27.76 20.67 13.81
N GLU A 387 28.66 19.72 14.07
CA GLU A 387 30.05 19.88 13.65
C GLU A 387 30.15 19.87 12.13
N TYR A 388 30.94 20.79 11.57
CA TYR A 388 31.09 20.94 10.13
C TYR A 388 32.51 21.38 9.76
N ASP A 389 32.91 21.04 8.53
CA ASP A 389 34.22 21.36 7.96
C ASP A 389 34.24 22.79 7.40
N ILE A 390 35.34 23.51 7.61
CA ILE A 390 35.56 24.85 7.02
C ILE A 390 35.54 24.83 5.49
N ALA A 391 35.78 23.68 4.85
CA ALA A 391 35.64 23.50 3.40
C ALA A 391 34.26 23.94 2.89
N MET A 392 33.23 23.93 3.75
CA MET A 392 31.89 24.41 3.40
C MET A 392 31.84 25.90 3.02
N TYR A 393 32.80 26.71 3.48
CA TYR A 393 32.91 28.12 3.11
C TYR A 393 33.44 28.33 1.68
N THR A 394 34.04 27.30 1.06
CA THR A 394 34.55 27.38 -0.30
C THR A 394 33.54 26.83 -1.30
N HIS A 395 32.88 27.71 -2.07
CA HIS A 395 31.84 27.28 -3.02
C HIS A 395 31.93 27.97 -4.38
N LYS A 396 32.22 27.19 -5.43
CA LYS A 396 32.51 27.66 -6.80
C LYS A 396 31.39 28.50 -7.42
N LYS A 397 30.12 28.12 -7.21
CA LYS A 397 28.98 28.88 -7.78
C LYS A 397 28.72 30.18 -7.02
N MET A 398 28.95 30.19 -5.70
CA MET A 398 28.75 31.39 -4.88
C MET A 398 29.95 32.34 -4.88
N LYS A 399 31.09 31.89 -5.41
CA LYS A 399 32.35 32.65 -5.47
C LYS A 399 32.89 32.98 -4.07
N THR A 400 32.77 32.02 -3.16
CA THR A 400 33.29 32.10 -1.79
C THR A 400 34.52 31.21 -1.60
N ASP A 401 35.38 31.64 -0.69
CA ASP A 401 36.54 30.92 -0.15
C ASP A 401 36.67 31.28 1.36
N SER A 402 37.61 30.66 2.06
CA SER A 402 37.79 30.89 3.50
C SER A 402 38.10 32.35 3.84
N GLU A 403 38.91 33.04 3.04
CA GLU A 403 39.34 34.43 3.30
C GLU A 403 38.17 35.41 3.15
N ASN A 404 37.46 35.35 2.01
CA ASN A 404 36.33 36.23 1.78
C ASN A 404 35.14 35.91 2.69
N SER A 405 34.95 34.64 3.05
CA SER A 405 33.91 34.24 4.01
C SER A 405 34.20 34.76 5.41
N LEU A 406 35.46 34.66 5.87
CA LEU A 406 35.87 35.21 7.15
C LEU A 406 35.65 36.73 7.19
N LYS A 407 36.06 37.44 6.14
CA LYS A 407 35.86 38.89 6.03
C LYS A 407 34.37 39.26 6.13
N VAL A 408 33.52 38.60 5.36
CA VAL A 408 32.06 38.83 5.40
C VAL A 408 31.52 38.62 6.81
N LEU A 409 31.87 37.52 7.47
CA LEU A 409 31.39 37.23 8.82
C LEU A 409 31.85 38.27 9.85
N GLN A 410 33.12 38.70 9.79
CA GLN A 410 33.68 39.72 10.68
C GLN A 410 33.01 41.09 10.47
N ASP A 411 32.73 41.46 9.23
CA ASP A 411 32.12 42.77 8.92
C ASP A 411 30.63 42.84 9.30
N VAL A 412 29.89 41.74 9.15
CA VAL A 412 28.43 41.72 9.42
C VAL A 412 28.08 41.39 10.86
N LEU A 413 28.95 40.70 11.61
CA LEU A 413 28.73 40.39 13.03
C LEU A 413 28.37 41.64 13.88
N PRO A 414 29.14 42.75 13.88
CA PRO A 414 28.80 43.92 14.70
C PRO A 414 27.47 44.57 14.30
N ARG A 415 27.12 44.54 13.00
CA ARG A 415 25.83 45.05 12.53
C ARG A 415 24.65 44.26 13.12
N PHE A 416 24.83 42.95 13.28
CA PHE A 416 23.84 42.07 13.90
C PHE A 416 23.81 42.18 15.43
N GLU A 417 24.95 42.47 16.07
CA GLU A 417 24.99 42.78 17.50
C GLU A 417 24.17 44.03 17.84
N GLU A 418 24.15 45.03 16.96
CA GLU A 418 23.35 46.25 17.10
C GLU A 418 21.88 46.08 16.70
N LEU A 419 21.54 45.04 15.93
CA LEU A 419 20.18 44.80 15.46
C LEU A 419 19.27 44.31 16.60
N ASN A 420 18.17 45.01 16.85
CA ASN A 420 17.19 44.63 17.88
C ASN A 420 16.02 43.79 17.32
N ASP A 421 15.56 44.12 16.11
CA ASP A 421 14.50 43.36 15.45
C ASP A 421 15.11 42.26 14.58
N TYR A 422 14.92 41.01 14.99
CA TYR A 422 15.38 39.80 14.28
C TYR A 422 14.30 39.18 13.38
N SER A 423 13.36 40.00 12.88
CA SER A 423 12.48 39.61 11.78
C SER A 423 13.28 39.34 10.49
N VAL A 424 12.72 38.50 9.62
CA VAL A 424 13.29 38.18 8.30
C VAL A 424 13.64 39.46 7.51
N SER A 425 12.72 40.43 7.47
CA SER A 425 12.90 41.70 6.74
C SER A 425 14.05 42.55 7.28
N SER A 426 14.24 42.55 8.59
CA SER A 426 15.31 43.33 9.24
C SER A 426 16.68 42.67 9.02
N ILE A 427 16.75 41.35 9.12
CA ILE A 427 17.97 40.58 8.83
C ILE A 427 18.36 40.70 7.34
N GLU A 428 17.38 40.60 6.44
CA GLU A 428 17.56 40.81 5.00
C GLU A 428 18.13 42.20 4.73
N SER A 429 17.55 43.24 5.34
CA SER A 429 17.99 44.63 5.15
C SER A 429 19.45 44.84 5.55
N VAL A 430 19.90 44.25 6.67
CA VAL A 430 21.31 44.33 7.10
C VAL A 430 22.24 43.67 6.09
N LEU A 431 21.94 42.45 5.66
CA LEU A 431 22.82 41.69 4.76
C LEU A 431 22.83 42.28 3.35
N MET A 432 21.67 42.62 2.80
CA MET A 432 21.58 43.21 1.48
C MET A 432 22.20 44.61 1.45
N GLY A 433 22.07 45.39 2.53
CA GLY A 433 22.79 46.65 2.72
C GLY A 433 24.31 46.47 2.67
N TYR A 434 24.86 45.54 3.46
CA TYR A 434 26.29 45.23 3.45
C TYR A 434 26.78 44.77 2.07
N ILE A 435 26.02 43.89 1.40
CA ILE A 435 26.34 43.39 0.05
C ILE A 435 26.42 44.54 -0.95
N ALA A 436 25.45 45.46 -0.92
CA ALA A 436 25.41 46.62 -1.80
C ALA A 436 26.56 47.61 -1.52
N GLU A 437 26.82 47.92 -0.25
CA GLU A 437 27.91 48.82 0.18
C GLU A 437 29.29 48.32 -0.27
N ASN A 438 29.52 47.01 -0.24
CA ASN A 438 30.80 46.39 -0.58
C ASN A 438 30.89 45.96 -2.06
N GLY A 439 29.82 46.11 -2.84
CA GLY A 439 29.79 45.73 -4.25
C GLY A 439 30.05 44.24 -4.52
N ILE A 440 29.75 43.36 -3.55
CA ILE A 440 29.92 41.91 -3.68
C ILE A 440 28.65 41.25 -4.22
N LYS A 441 28.74 40.00 -4.69
CA LYS A 441 27.56 39.25 -5.16
C LYS A 441 26.77 38.69 -3.98
N ASN A 442 25.45 38.51 -4.15
CA ASN A 442 24.59 37.91 -3.13
C ASN A 442 25.13 36.58 -2.59
N GLY A 443 25.60 35.70 -3.47
CA GLY A 443 26.21 34.43 -3.06
C GLY A 443 27.41 34.62 -2.12
N GLN A 444 28.21 35.67 -2.31
CA GLN A 444 29.39 35.95 -1.50
C GLN A 444 29.03 36.47 -0.11
N GLY A 445 27.94 37.24 0.03
CA GLY A 445 27.47 37.72 1.32
C GLY A 445 26.61 36.71 2.08
N LEU A 446 25.71 36.01 1.39
CA LEU A 446 24.69 35.17 2.02
C LEU A 446 25.19 33.76 2.36
N TRP A 447 26.08 33.19 1.54
CA TRP A 447 26.58 31.84 1.76
C TRP A 447 27.36 31.72 3.08
N PRO A 448 28.34 32.60 3.40
CA PRO A 448 29.09 32.49 4.64
C PRO A 448 28.18 32.58 5.87
N VAL A 449 27.24 33.53 5.86
CA VAL A 449 26.31 33.69 6.99
C VAL A 449 25.42 32.47 7.15
N ARG A 450 24.84 31.95 6.06
CA ARG A 450 24.01 30.74 6.10
C ARG A 450 24.78 29.53 6.63
N THR A 451 25.99 29.30 6.12
CA THR A 451 26.87 28.22 6.58
C THR A 451 27.22 28.39 8.06
N ALA A 452 27.52 29.60 8.51
CA ALA A 452 27.86 29.87 9.90
C ALA A 452 26.70 29.53 10.85
N VAL A 453 25.47 29.91 10.49
CA VAL A 453 24.30 29.70 11.36
C VAL A 453 23.67 28.32 11.21
N SER A 454 23.92 27.58 10.14
CA SER A 454 23.34 26.24 9.95
C SER A 454 24.31 25.08 10.12
N GLY A 455 25.60 25.27 9.82
CA GLY A 455 26.55 24.17 9.70
C GLY A 455 26.22 23.15 8.61
N LYS A 456 25.35 23.52 7.64
CA LYS A 456 24.83 22.62 6.59
C LYS A 456 25.09 23.19 5.19
N GLN A 457 25.36 22.30 4.24
CA GLN A 457 25.49 22.64 2.82
C GLN A 457 24.18 23.11 2.19
N SER A 458 23.07 22.49 2.60
CA SER A 458 21.72 22.78 2.14
C SER A 458 20.81 22.97 3.34
N THR A 459 19.91 23.93 3.27
CA THR A 459 18.96 24.29 4.33
C THR A 459 17.59 24.57 3.72
N PRO A 460 16.50 24.40 4.49
CA PRO A 460 15.16 24.65 3.98
C PRO A 460 14.86 26.15 3.78
N GLY A 461 15.49 27.02 4.56
CA GLY A 461 15.47 28.48 4.41
C GLY A 461 16.82 29.07 4.01
N GLY A 462 16.83 30.36 3.67
CA GLY A 462 18.05 31.14 3.50
C GLY A 462 18.65 31.59 4.83
N ALA A 463 19.66 32.48 4.77
CA ALA A 463 20.27 33.01 5.99
C ALA A 463 19.25 33.78 6.85
N TYR A 464 18.32 34.50 6.21
CA TYR A 464 17.37 35.37 6.90
C TYR A 464 16.37 34.58 7.74
N GLU A 465 15.73 33.58 7.12
CA GLU A 465 14.72 32.75 7.77
C GLU A 465 15.36 31.91 8.88
N VAL A 466 16.54 31.35 8.64
CA VAL A 466 17.27 30.58 9.64
C VAL A 466 17.62 31.45 10.86
N MET A 467 18.20 32.63 10.64
CA MET A 467 18.56 33.54 11.74
C MET A 467 17.33 34.06 12.50
N SER A 468 16.22 34.28 11.80
CA SER A 468 14.97 34.71 12.43
C SER A 468 14.42 33.63 13.36
N ILE A 469 14.45 32.36 12.93
CA ILE A 469 14.03 31.21 13.76
C ILE A 469 14.96 30.99 14.94
N LEU A 470 16.28 30.98 14.72
CA LEU A 470 17.27 30.81 15.80
C LEU A 470 17.24 31.95 16.82
N GLY A 471 16.83 33.14 16.38
CA GLY A 471 16.90 34.36 17.16
C GLY A 471 18.33 34.90 17.27
N LYS A 472 18.44 36.06 17.94
CA LYS A 472 19.67 36.84 18.03
C LYS A 472 20.83 36.08 18.67
N GLU A 473 20.64 35.63 19.90
CA GLU A 473 21.71 35.08 20.72
C GLU A 473 22.36 33.84 20.08
N GLU A 474 21.54 32.91 19.59
CA GLU A 474 22.04 31.70 18.96
C GLU A 474 22.70 31.99 17.60
N SER A 475 22.13 32.89 16.79
CA SER A 475 22.74 33.32 15.52
C SER A 475 24.14 33.92 15.74
N LEU A 476 24.27 34.84 16.70
CA LEU A 476 25.54 35.48 17.04
C LEU A 476 26.55 34.48 17.59
N ARG A 477 26.11 33.55 18.46
CA ARG A 477 26.96 32.47 18.97
C ARG A 477 27.56 31.65 17.84
N ARG A 478 26.73 31.20 16.89
CA ARG A 478 27.16 30.38 15.75
C ARG A 478 28.09 31.12 14.80
N MET A 479 27.83 32.42 14.56
CA MET A 479 28.72 33.27 13.77
C MET A 479 30.10 33.45 14.41
N ARG A 480 30.18 33.62 15.74
CA ARG A 480 31.47 33.70 16.46
C ARG A 480 32.24 32.39 16.34
N ILE A 481 31.58 31.24 16.51
CA ILE A 481 32.20 29.91 16.29
C ILE A 481 32.76 29.78 14.88
N ALA A 482 32.02 30.23 13.86
CA ALA A 482 32.47 30.22 12.47
C ALA A 482 33.72 31.08 12.25
N ILE A 483 33.74 32.29 12.81
CA ILE A 483 34.89 33.21 12.75
C ILE A 483 36.11 32.59 13.42
N ASP A 484 35.95 31.99 14.59
CA ASP A 484 37.05 31.33 15.32
C ASP A 484 37.61 30.14 14.53
N LYS A 485 36.74 29.29 13.97
CA LYS A 485 37.13 28.14 13.12
C LYS A 485 37.91 28.60 11.88
N LEU A 486 37.43 29.63 11.18
CA LEU A 486 38.09 30.16 9.98
C LEU A 486 39.41 30.87 10.31
N SER A 487 39.44 31.68 11.37
CA SER A 487 40.64 32.42 11.79
C SER A 487 41.75 31.50 12.29
N SER A 488 41.41 30.33 12.85
CA SER A 488 42.39 29.35 13.32
C SER A 488 42.99 28.50 12.18
N SER A 489 42.38 28.53 10.99
CA SER A 489 42.82 27.74 9.84
C SER A 489 43.51 28.55 8.74
N LEU A 490 43.44 29.87 8.81
CA LEU A 490 44.14 30.81 7.93
C LEU A 490 45.39 31.33 8.65
#